data_AF-A0A2B7YRF5-F1
#
_entry.id   AF-A0A2B7YRF5-F1
#
_cell.length_a   1.000
_cell.length_b   1.000
_cell.length_c   1.000
_cell.angle_alpha   90.00
_cell.angle_beta   90.00
_cell.angle_gamma   90.00
#
_symmetry.space_group_name_H-M   'P 1'
#
loop_
_entity.id
_entity.type
_entity.pdbx_description
1 polymer ?
#
loop_
_entity_poly.entity_id
_entity_poly.type
_entity_poly.pdbx_seq_one_letter_code
_entity_poly.pdbx_strand_id
1 'polypeptide(L)'
;MNPRTMLLRAPRVAAPFFLPSSTSRLTPSSALLNTFFPSVPARHLSTETSKPSTSTSASAPPPQPPPPSSASPTPKTRVLPQTTLNARAGLPRYTIPKTYHPASPSSAKRTGTVISAGLMDRTVRVEYKHTFYHTHLRKLYPTKRTYLVSDPNNSLREGDVIEFSSGWRKSKHVRHVVDRIIAPFGEKVEDRPAVLGKEARETLRKEEKGEIQMGKITRKVMQRVGPKRRQASVKQVKTFLL
;
A
#
# COMPACT_ATOMS: atom_id res chain seq x y z
N MET A 1 -37.54 0.31 49.65
CA MET A 1 -37.22 1.63 49.07
C MET A 1 -35.70 1.78 49.10
N ASN A 2 -35.02 1.75 47.96
CA ASN A 2 -33.55 1.81 47.91
C ASN A 2 -33.10 3.19 47.40
N PRO A 3 -32.19 3.90 48.09
CA PRO A 3 -31.75 5.22 47.67
C PRO A 3 -30.76 5.14 46.51
N ARG A 4 -31.00 5.94 45.47
CA ARG A 4 -30.10 6.14 44.32
C ARG A 4 -28.91 6.99 44.74
N THR A 5 -27.70 6.44 44.63
CA THR A 5 -26.44 7.17 44.71
C THR A 5 -26.23 8.03 43.46
N MET A 6 -26.23 9.36 43.61
CA MET A 6 -25.87 10.31 42.55
C MET A 6 -24.36 10.56 42.59
N LEU A 7 -23.63 10.07 41.58
CA LEU A 7 -22.23 10.42 41.37
C LEU A 7 -22.13 11.77 40.64
N LEU A 8 -21.78 12.83 41.36
CA LEU A 8 -21.42 14.13 40.77
C LEU A 8 -20.08 14.01 40.04
N ARG A 9 -20.11 14.24 38.72
CA ARG A 9 -18.92 14.34 37.87
C ARG A 9 -18.51 15.80 37.76
N ALA A 10 -17.45 16.20 38.46
CA ALA A 10 -16.86 17.52 38.32
C ALA A 10 -16.19 17.71 36.94
N PRO A 11 -16.28 18.90 36.31
CA PRO A 11 -15.56 19.21 35.08
C PRO A 11 -14.10 19.56 35.38
N ARG A 12 -13.17 18.96 34.64
CA ARG A 12 -11.75 19.33 34.64
C ARG A 12 -11.57 20.61 33.84
N VAL A 13 -11.21 21.69 34.53
CA VAL A 13 -10.73 22.94 33.96
C VAL A 13 -9.43 22.66 33.19
N ALA A 14 -9.40 23.09 31.92
CA ALA A 14 -8.23 23.01 31.07
C ALA A 14 -7.21 24.09 31.47
N ALA A 15 -5.98 23.69 31.78
CA ALA A 15 -4.87 24.60 31.95
C ALA A 15 -4.22 24.91 30.58
N PRO A 16 -3.91 26.17 30.25
CA PRO A 16 -3.14 26.51 29.07
C PRO A 16 -1.64 26.25 29.33
N PHE A 17 -1.04 25.34 28.56
CA PHE A 17 0.40 25.16 28.52
C PHE A 17 1.03 26.28 27.70
N PHE A 18 1.58 27.28 28.41
CA PHE A 18 2.58 28.20 27.88
C PHE A 18 3.88 27.42 27.58
N LEU A 19 4.31 27.43 26.32
CA LEU A 19 5.64 26.99 25.89
C LEU A 19 6.58 28.20 25.82
N PRO A 20 7.71 28.22 26.53
CA PRO A 20 8.76 29.20 26.27
C PRO A 20 9.61 28.78 25.06
N SER A 21 9.65 29.64 24.04
CA SER A 21 10.58 29.57 22.91
C SER A 21 11.97 30.05 23.34
N SER A 22 12.90 29.12 23.58
CA SER A 22 14.31 29.42 23.84
C SER A 22 15.14 29.42 22.55
N THR A 23 15.49 30.64 22.13
CA THR A 23 16.82 31.10 21.70
C THR A 23 17.73 30.19 20.84
N SER A 24 17.92 30.71 19.62
CA SER A 24 19.11 30.69 18.77
C SER A 24 20.45 30.28 19.40
N ARG A 25 21.16 29.37 18.73
CA ARG A 25 22.63 29.38 18.65
C ARG A 25 23.09 29.11 17.21
N LEU A 26 23.77 30.12 16.68
CA LEU A 26 24.58 30.09 15.46
C LEU A 26 25.94 29.49 15.81
N THR A 27 26.46 28.62 14.95
CA THR A 27 27.89 28.37 14.81
C THR A 27 28.22 28.15 13.33
N PRO A 28 29.11 28.93 12.72
CA PRO A 28 29.73 28.63 11.43
C PRO A 28 31.02 27.83 11.65
N SER A 29 31.42 26.97 10.69
CA SER A 29 32.81 26.87 10.23
C SER A 29 32.99 25.82 9.12
N SER A 30 33.68 26.24 8.06
CA SER A 30 34.50 25.49 7.07
C SER A 30 33.85 24.34 6.28
N ALA A 31 33.55 24.47 4.97
CA ALA A 31 34.43 24.73 3.83
C ALA A 31 35.60 23.74 3.71
N LEU A 32 35.38 22.64 2.98
CA LEU A 32 36.37 22.06 2.08
C LEU A 32 35.67 21.56 0.82
N LEU A 33 36.07 22.14 -0.31
CA LEU A 33 35.73 21.71 -1.65
C LEU A 33 36.34 20.33 -1.93
N ASN A 34 35.62 19.46 -2.62
CA ASN A 34 36.27 18.49 -3.49
C ASN A 34 35.42 18.25 -4.74
N THR A 35 35.76 19.00 -5.77
CA THR A 35 35.37 18.82 -7.16
C THR A 35 36.21 17.71 -7.78
N PHE A 36 35.59 16.59 -8.14
CA PHE A 36 36.18 15.64 -9.09
C PHE A 36 35.10 15.23 -10.10
N PHE A 37 35.02 16.02 -11.17
CA PHE A 37 34.36 15.66 -12.42
C PHE A 37 35.43 15.12 -13.37
N PRO A 38 35.35 13.86 -13.83
CA PRO A 38 36.05 13.46 -15.05
C PRO A 38 35.22 13.91 -16.27
N SER A 39 35.76 14.93 -16.93
CA SER A 39 35.46 15.35 -18.30
C SER A 39 35.58 14.15 -19.26
N VAL A 40 34.52 13.83 -19.99
CA VAL A 40 34.58 12.95 -21.16
C VAL A 40 34.40 13.83 -22.40
N PRO A 41 35.35 13.79 -23.35
CA PRO A 41 35.34 14.70 -24.50
C PRO A 41 34.24 14.33 -25.51
N ALA A 42 33.52 15.37 -25.93
CA ALA A 42 32.68 15.36 -27.12
C ALA A 42 33.53 15.01 -28.36
N ARG A 43 33.16 13.94 -29.08
CA ARG A 43 33.66 13.68 -30.43
C ARG A 43 32.73 14.32 -31.44
N HIS A 44 33.37 15.12 -32.27
CA HIS A 44 32.84 16.00 -33.29
C HIS A 44 32.32 15.22 -34.50
N LEU A 45 31.34 15.85 -35.15
CA LEU A 45 30.87 15.63 -36.52
C LEU A 45 32.01 15.36 -37.51
N SER A 46 31.85 14.31 -38.31
CA SER A 46 32.40 14.23 -39.66
C SER A 46 31.24 14.11 -40.65
N THR A 47 31.01 15.23 -41.33
CA THR A 47 30.29 15.36 -42.59
C THR A 47 31.08 14.65 -43.69
N GLU A 48 30.51 13.62 -44.31
CA GLU A 48 30.92 13.22 -45.65
C GLU A 48 29.72 13.19 -46.58
N THR A 49 29.77 14.18 -47.47
CA THR A 49 29.00 14.33 -48.68
C THR A 49 29.39 13.24 -49.68
N SER A 50 28.46 12.37 -50.06
CA SER A 50 28.48 11.77 -51.39
C SER A 50 27.06 11.44 -51.90
N LYS A 51 26.75 12.07 -53.04
CA LYS A 51 25.71 11.77 -54.05
C LYS A 51 26.43 12.01 -55.40
N PRO A 52 25.94 11.59 -56.58
CA PRO A 52 24.79 10.73 -56.92
C PRO A 52 25.06 9.68 -58.06
N SER A 53 24.12 8.74 -58.29
CA SER A 53 23.65 8.24 -59.61
C SER A 53 22.65 7.09 -59.36
N THR A 54 21.33 7.24 -59.56
CA THR A 54 20.51 7.21 -60.80
C THR A 54 20.46 5.87 -61.54
N SER A 55 19.43 5.06 -61.27
CA SER A 55 18.60 4.30 -62.23
C SER A 55 17.50 3.56 -61.44
N THR A 56 16.21 3.87 -61.56
CA THR A 56 15.21 3.54 -62.60
C THR A 56 14.75 2.07 -62.58
N SER A 57 13.58 1.82 -61.97
CA SER A 57 12.55 0.83 -62.39
C SER A 57 11.33 0.94 -61.44
N ALA A 58 10.24 1.59 -61.88
CA ALA A 58 8.98 0.96 -62.35
C ALA A 58 8.25 0.14 -61.25
N SER A 59 7.31 0.78 -60.54
CA SER A 59 5.84 0.65 -60.68
C SER A 59 5.22 -0.63 -60.09
N ALA A 60 4.62 -0.51 -58.91
CA ALA A 60 3.50 -1.36 -58.48
C ALA A 60 2.57 -0.53 -57.57
N PRO A 61 1.28 -0.35 -57.92
CA PRO A 61 0.33 0.40 -57.09
C PRO A 61 -0.09 -0.40 -55.84
N PRO A 62 -0.39 0.27 -54.70
CA PRO A 62 -0.84 -0.40 -53.49
C PRO A 62 -2.28 -0.94 -53.65
N PRO A 63 -2.61 -2.11 -53.07
CA PRO A 63 -3.96 -2.67 -53.11
C PRO A 63 -4.93 -1.81 -52.28
N GLN A 64 -6.05 -1.43 -52.91
CA GLN A 64 -7.16 -0.71 -52.30
C GLN A 64 -7.87 -1.56 -51.22
N PRO A 65 -8.39 -0.95 -50.14
CA PRO A 65 -9.25 -1.64 -49.19
C PRO A 65 -10.64 -1.92 -49.80
N PRO A 66 -11.27 -3.08 -49.51
CA PRO A 66 -12.60 -3.40 -50.03
C PRO A 66 -13.70 -2.50 -49.43
N PRO A 67 -14.78 -2.24 -50.17
CA PRO A 67 -15.90 -1.40 -49.72
C PRO A 67 -16.68 -2.05 -48.56
N PRO A 68 -17.29 -1.25 -47.66
CA PRO A 68 -18.16 -1.77 -46.62
C PRO A 68 -19.46 -2.28 -47.23
N SER A 69 -19.64 -3.60 -47.24
CA SER A 69 -20.92 -4.24 -47.54
C SER A 69 -21.94 -3.88 -46.48
N SER A 70 -22.91 -3.08 -46.89
CA SER A 70 -24.22 -2.91 -46.29
C SER A 70 -24.94 -4.26 -46.19
N ALA A 71 -25.00 -4.83 -45.00
CA ALA A 71 -25.93 -5.89 -44.67
C ALA A 71 -26.46 -5.67 -43.25
N SER A 72 -27.65 -5.09 -43.18
CA SER A 72 -28.49 -5.02 -42.00
C SER A 72 -29.09 -6.40 -41.70
N PRO A 73 -28.81 -7.05 -40.57
CA PRO A 73 -29.70 -8.06 -40.04
C PRO A 73 -30.76 -7.37 -39.18
N THR A 74 -31.98 -7.38 -39.71
CA THR A 74 -33.27 -7.13 -39.06
C THR A 74 -33.29 -7.58 -37.59
N PRO A 75 -33.84 -6.78 -36.65
CA PRO A 75 -34.13 -7.27 -35.31
C PRO A 75 -35.24 -8.32 -35.40
N LYS A 76 -34.94 -9.56 -34.99
CA LYS A 76 -35.96 -10.58 -34.76
C LYS A 76 -36.87 -10.08 -33.64
N THR A 77 -38.09 -9.72 -34.03
CA THR A 77 -39.23 -9.45 -33.15
C THR A 77 -39.40 -10.62 -32.19
N ARG A 78 -38.95 -10.43 -30.95
CA ARG A 78 -39.28 -11.32 -29.84
C ARG A 78 -40.74 -11.04 -29.48
N VAL A 79 -41.64 -11.86 -30.02
CA VAL A 79 -43.03 -11.91 -29.59
C VAL A 79 -43.07 -12.35 -28.13
N LEU A 80 -43.48 -11.46 -27.23
CA LEU A 80 -43.90 -11.86 -25.88
C LEU A 80 -45.32 -12.44 -25.99
N PRO A 81 -45.60 -13.63 -25.45
CA PRO A 81 -46.98 -14.04 -25.22
C PRO A 81 -47.59 -13.15 -24.13
N GLN A 82 -48.60 -12.37 -24.51
CA GLN A 82 -49.51 -11.71 -23.58
C GLN A 82 -50.55 -12.73 -23.15
N THR A 83 -50.51 -13.15 -21.89
CA THR A 83 -51.57 -13.95 -21.27
C THR A 83 -52.17 -13.15 -20.11
N THR A 84 -53.38 -12.68 -20.35
CA THR A 84 -54.50 -12.45 -19.43
C THR A 84 -54.27 -11.75 -18.08
N LEU A 85 -54.88 -10.56 -17.99
CA LEU A 85 -55.30 -9.90 -16.75
C LEU A 85 -56.16 -10.84 -15.91
N ASN A 86 -55.79 -11.08 -14.65
CA ASN A 86 -56.71 -11.45 -13.58
C ASN A 86 -56.13 -11.14 -12.19
N ALA A 87 -56.95 -10.44 -11.40
CA ALA A 87 -57.01 -10.43 -9.93
C ALA A 87 -55.80 -9.99 -9.09
N ARG A 88 -55.93 -8.74 -8.61
CA ARG A 88 -55.51 -8.18 -7.32
C ARG A 88 -55.14 -9.21 -6.22
N ALA A 89 -53.84 -9.49 -6.07
CA ALA A 89 -53.25 -10.00 -4.83
C ALA A 89 -51.80 -9.51 -4.74
N GLY A 90 -51.47 -8.85 -3.62
CA GLY A 90 -50.13 -8.52 -3.13
C GLY A 90 -49.04 -8.24 -4.18
N LEU A 91 -48.68 -6.96 -4.35
CA LEU A 91 -47.37 -6.62 -4.90
C LEU A 91 -46.31 -7.43 -4.13
N PRO A 92 -45.48 -8.27 -4.78
CA PRO A 92 -44.29 -8.78 -4.11
C PRO A 92 -43.44 -7.54 -3.85
N ARG A 93 -43.46 -7.09 -2.61
CA ARG A 93 -42.53 -6.12 -2.08
C ARG A 93 -41.16 -6.69 -2.45
N TYR A 94 -40.51 -6.13 -3.48
CA TYR A 94 -39.11 -6.40 -3.74
C TYR A 94 -38.40 -6.03 -2.45
N THR A 95 -38.13 -7.03 -1.63
CA THR A 95 -37.25 -6.93 -0.48
C THR A 95 -35.90 -6.68 -1.10
N ILE A 96 -35.58 -5.40 -1.33
CA ILE A 96 -34.24 -4.94 -1.61
C ILE A 96 -33.39 -5.61 -0.52
N PRO A 97 -32.57 -6.63 -0.85
CA PRO A 97 -31.81 -7.32 0.16
C PRO A 97 -31.01 -6.25 0.89
N LYS A 98 -31.12 -6.24 2.22
CA LYS A 98 -30.39 -5.34 3.10
C LYS A 98 -28.97 -5.19 2.54
N THR A 99 -28.67 -3.96 2.14
CA THR A 99 -27.34 -3.38 2.02
C THR A 99 -26.22 -4.40 2.22
N TYR A 100 -25.54 -4.76 1.13
CA TYR A 100 -24.18 -5.30 1.20
C TYR A 100 -23.35 -4.30 2.00
N HIS A 101 -23.34 -4.43 3.32
CA HIS A 101 -22.34 -3.78 4.14
C HIS A 101 -21.06 -4.53 3.81
N PRO A 102 -20.13 -3.96 3.03
CA PRO A 102 -18.87 -4.62 2.77
C PRO A 102 -18.29 -4.99 4.13
N ALA A 103 -17.85 -6.25 4.26
CA ALA A 103 -17.16 -6.73 5.44
C ALA A 103 -16.16 -5.64 5.89
N SER A 104 -16.16 -5.34 7.21
CA SER A 104 -15.47 -4.23 7.85
C SER A 104 -14.30 -3.65 7.04
N PRO A 105 -14.26 -2.32 6.80
CA PRO A 105 -13.31 -1.65 5.89
C PRO A 105 -11.82 -1.82 6.26
N SER A 106 -11.54 -2.43 7.41
CA SER A 106 -10.20 -2.72 7.93
C SER A 106 -9.38 -3.66 7.02
N SER A 107 -10.02 -4.62 6.35
CA SER A 107 -9.32 -5.70 5.62
C SER A 107 -9.80 -5.89 4.19
N ALA A 108 -10.17 -4.82 3.49
CA ALA A 108 -10.51 -4.92 2.07
C ALA A 108 -9.25 -5.31 1.27
N LYS A 109 -9.32 -6.45 0.58
CA LYS A 109 -8.28 -6.87 -0.35
C LYS A 109 -8.39 -6.06 -1.64
N ARG A 110 -7.25 -5.69 -2.21
CA ARG A 110 -7.15 -4.86 -3.41
C ARG A 110 -6.17 -5.49 -4.38
N THR A 111 -6.41 -5.28 -5.66
CA THR A 111 -5.52 -5.73 -6.73
C THR A 111 -4.73 -4.55 -7.26
N GLY A 112 -3.43 -4.71 -7.45
CA GLY A 112 -2.58 -3.66 -8.02
C GLY A 112 -1.39 -4.25 -8.76
N THR A 113 -0.70 -3.39 -9.51
CA THR A 113 0.49 -3.76 -10.29
C THR A 113 1.73 -3.23 -9.59
N VAL A 114 2.77 -4.05 -9.48
CA VAL A 114 4.05 -3.64 -8.90
C VAL A 114 4.76 -2.69 -9.86
N ILE A 115 5.09 -1.49 -9.38
CA ILE A 115 5.82 -0.47 -10.15
C ILE A 115 7.32 -0.69 -10.02
N SER A 116 7.79 -0.90 -8.79
CA SER A 116 9.22 -1.08 -8.50
C SER A 116 9.43 -2.07 -7.36
N ALA A 117 10.39 -2.98 -7.55
CA ALA A 117 10.79 -4.02 -6.60
C ALA A 117 12.32 -4.03 -6.45
N GLY A 118 12.85 -4.54 -5.33
CA GLY A 118 14.31 -4.64 -5.10
C GLY A 118 15.01 -3.34 -4.67
N LEU A 119 14.40 -2.16 -4.88
CA LEU A 119 14.95 -0.88 -4.38
C LEU A 119 14.81 -0.70 -2.87
N MET A 120 13.85 -1.39 -2.25
CA MET A 120 13.60 -1.37 -0.81
C MET A 120 13.54 -2.80 -0.30
N ASP A 121 14.20 -3.08 0.82
CA ASP A 121 14.12 -4.41 1.41
C ASP A 121 12.71 -4.68 1.97
N ARG A 122 12.18 -5.86 1.67
CA ARG A 122 10.88 -6.39 2.12
C ARG A 122 9.69 -5.49 1.85
N THR A 123 9.82 -4.56 0.89
CA THR A 123 8.82 -3.54 0.59
C THR A 123 8.80 -3.25 -0.90
N VAL A 124 7.61 -3.12 -1.47
CA VAL A 124 7.40 -2.81 -2.89
C VAL A 124 6.50 -1.60 -3.07
N ARG A 125 6.65 -0.90 -4.21
CA ARG A 125 5.73 0.16 -4.64
C ARG A 125 4.69 -0.43 -5.58
N VAL A 126 3.42 -0.21 -5.29
CA VAL A 126 2.29 -0.81 -6.03
C VAL A 126 1.35 0.27 -6.53
N GLU A 127 1.02 0.24 -7.83
CA GLU A 127 -0.03 1.06 -8.46
C GLU A 127 -1.40 0.41 -8.23
N TYR A 128 -2.30 1.15 -7.60
CA TYR A 128 -3.72 0.80 -7.46
C TYR A 128 -4.56 1.71 -8.35
N LYS A 129 -5.22 1.12 -9.34
CA LYS A 129 -6.18 1.81 -10.22
C LYS A 129 -7.57 1.71 -9.62
N HIS A 130 -8.24 2.85 -9.42
CA HIS A 130 -9.63 2.92 -8.96
C HIS A 130 -10.36 4.02 -9.69
N THR A 131 -11.69 4.01 -9.64
CA THR A 131 -12.50 5.08 -10.23
C THR A 131 -12.99 6.03 -9.14
N PHE A 132 -12.89 7.34 -9.39
CA PHE A 132 -13.50 8.36 -8.54
C PHE A 132 -14.72 8.96 -9.25
N TYR A 133 -15.82 9.14 -8.52
CA TYR A 133 -17.03 9.77 -9.03
C TYR A 133 -16.95 11.29 -8.85
N HIS A 134 -16.92 12.03 -9.94
CA HIS A 134 -16.97 13.49 -9.90
C HIS A 134 -18.43 13.95 -9.74
N THR A 135 -18.77 14.57 -8.62
CA THR A 135 -20.16 14.92 -8.26
C THR A 135 -20.79 15.93 -9.21
N HIS A 136 -20.07 16.98 -9.59
CA HIS A 136 -20.57 18.01 -10.50
C HIS A 136 -20.83 17.48 -11.92
N LEU A 137 -19.83 16.81 -12.51
CA LEU A 137 -19.92 16.25 -13.86
C LEU A 137 -20.69 14.92 -13.93
N ARG A 138 -21.08 14.36 -12.78
CA ARG A 138 -21.78 13.07 -12.63
C ARG A 138 -21.15 11.92 -13.42
N LYS A 139 -19.82 11.89 -13.49
CA LYS A 139 -19.04 10.93 -14.29
C LYS A 139 -17.96 10.26 -13.46
N LEU A 140 -17.70 8.99 -13.76
CA LEU A 140 -16.59 8.21 -13.18
C LEU A 140 -15.31 8.48 -13.96
N TYR A 141 -14.23 8.80 -13.25
CA TYR A 141 -12.90 9.01 -13.81
C TYR A 141 -11.91 7.97 -13.26
N PRO A 142 -11.01 7.42 -14.10
CA PRO A 142 -9.96 6.54 -13.64
C PRO A 142 -8.89 7.35 -12.90
N THR A 143 -8.55 6.91 -11.69
CA THR A 143 -7.54 7.50 -10.81
C THR A 143 -6.55 6.44 -10.37
N LYS A 144 -5.27 6.82 -10.29
CA LYS A 144 -4.18 5.96 -9.85
C LYS A 144 -3.70 6.39 -8.47
N ARG A 145 -3.39 5.43 -7.61
CA ARG A 145 -2.79 5.69 -6.30
C ARG A 145 -1.68 4.71 -6.02
N THR A 146 -0.56 5.19 -5.52
CA THR A 146 0.58 4.33 -5.16
C THR A 146 0.55 3.97 -3.68
N TYR A 147 0.82 2.70 -3.38
CA TYR A 147 0.97 2.20 -2.02
C TYR A 147 2.35 1.59 -1.80
N LEU A 148 2.82 1.68 -0.55
CA LEU A 148 3.92 0.87 -0.05
C LEU A 148 3.36 -0.39 0.61
N VAL A 149 3.79 -1.54 0.12
CA VAL A 149 3.29 -2.86 0.51
C VAL A 149 4.46 -3.69 1.03
N SER A 150 4.27 -4.34 2.18
CA SER A 150 5.28 -5.23 2.77
C SER A 150 5.24 -6.60 2.09
N ASP A 151 6.41 -7.06 1.66
CA ASP A 151 6.69 -8.40 1.12
C ASP A 151 7.81 -9.04 1.94
N PRO A 152 7.50 -9.86 2.97
CA PRO A 152 8.51 -10.37 3.89
C PRO A 152 9.64 -11.20 3.26
N ASN A 153 9.37 -11.86 2.12
CA ASN A 153 10.28 -12.82 1.49
C ASN A 153 10.91 -12.29 0.19
N ASN A 154 10.68 -11.04 -0.21
CA ASN A 154 11.18 -10.46 -1.47
C ASN A 154 10.83 -11.34 -2.71
N SER A 155 9.60 -11.81 -2.74
CA SER A 155 9.03 -12.69 -3.77
C SER A 155 8.65 -11.96 -5.05
N LEU A 156 8.35 -10.67 -4.97
CA LEU A 156 7.79 -9.92 -6.08
C LEU A 156 8.85 -9.37 -7.05
N ARG A 157 8.44 -9.21 -8.31
CA ARG A 157 9.18 -8.54 -9.39
C ARG A 157 8.36 -7.37 -9.95
N GLU A 158 9.03 -6.49 -10.69
CA GLU A 158 8.38 -5.37 -11.36
C GLU A 158 7.39 -5.88 -12.41
N GLY A 159 6.21 -5.26 -12.51
CA GLY A 159 5.16 -5.67 -13.44
C GLY A 159 4.21 -6.75 -12.93
N ASP A 160 4.52 -7.42 -11.81
CA ASP A 160 3.61 -8.42 -11.22
C ASP A 160 2.25 -7.80 -10.86
N VAL A 161 1.18 -8.54 -11.10
CA VAL A 161 -0.16 -8.20 -10.59
C VAL A 161 -0.41 -8.98 -9.31
N ILE A 162 -0.68 -8.26 -8.22
CA ILE A 162 -0.79 -8.83 -6.88
C ILE A 162 -2.11 -8.47 -6.23
N GLU A 163 -2.53 -9.32 -5.30
CA GLU A 163 -3.53 -8.97 -4.30
C GLU A 163 -2.84 -8.58 -3.00
N PHE A 164 -3.27 -7.48 -2.39
CA PHE A 164 -2.75 -6.99 -1.12
C PHE A 164 -3.88 -6.55 -0.19
N SER A 165 -3.66 -6.73 1.11
CA SER A 165 -4.61 -6.37 2.15
C SER A 165 -4.14 -5.15 2.95
N SER A 166 -5.09 -4.34 3.43
CA SER A 166 -4.82 -3.24 4.36
C SER A 166 -4.79 -3.73 5.82
N GLY A 167 -4.34 -2.85 6.72
CA GLY A 167 -4.34 -3.11 8.17
C GLY A 167 -3.01 -3.65 8.70
N TRP A 168 -2.05 -3.94 7.82
CA TRP A 168 -0.71 -4.38 8.20
C TRP A 168 0.25 -3.21 8.39
N ARG A 169 0.17 -2.53 9.53
CA ARG A 169 1.09 -1.43 9.85
C ARG A 169 2.44 -1.97 10.33
N LYS A 170 3.46 -1.92 9.46
CA LYS A 170 4.87 -2.25 9.79
C LYS A 170 5.72 -0.99 10.01
N SER A 171 5.44 0.08 9.27
CA SER A 171 6.12 1.38 9.40
C SER A 171 5.11 2.55 9.26
N LYS A 172 5.58 3.80 9.25
CA LYS A 172 4.75 5.02 9.11
C LYS A 172 3.92 4.99 7.82
N HIS A 173 4.55 4.63 6.71
CA HIS A 173 3.94 4.62 5.37
C HIS A 173 3.55 3.21 4.89
N VAL A 174 4.19 2.16 5.41
CA VAL A 174 3.89 0.76 5.06
C VAL A 174 2.72 0.26 5.92
N ARG A 175 1.53 0.18 5.28
CA ARG A 175 0.25 -0.17 5.92
C ARG A 175 -0.46 -1.36 5.28
N HIS A 176 0.16 -1.93 4.24
CA HIS A 176 -0.39 -3.01 3.44
C HIS A 176 0.59 -4.17 3.42
N VAL A 177 0.08 -5.36 3.16
CA VAL A 177 0.87 -6.59 3.01
C VAL A 177 0.40 -7.36 1.80
N VAL A 178 1.33 -8.04 1.12
CA VAL A 178 1.03 -8.90 -0.01
C VAL A 178 0.25 -10.12 0.46
N ASP A 179 -0.84 -10.45 -0.22
CA ASP A 179 -1.63 -11.66 0.04
C ASP A 179 -1.27 -12.80 -0.91
N ARG A 180 -1.34 -12.56 -2.22
CA ARG A 180 -0.98 -13.53 -3.27
C ARG A 180 -0.57 -12.84 -4.56
N ILE A 181 0.21 -13.54 -5.38
CA ILE A 181 0.49 -13.15 -6.76
C ILE A 181 -0.68 -13.63 -7.63
N ILE A 182 -1.28 -12.73 -8.40
CA ILE A 182 -2.40 -13.04 -9.32
C ILE A 182 -1.83 -13.41 -10.69
N ALA A 183 -0.93 -12.58 -11.21
CA ALA A 183 -0.27 -12.81 -12.48
C ALA A 183 1.22 -12.46 -12.36
N PRO A 184 2.13 -13.43 -12.43
CA PRO A 184 3.57 -13.17 -12.44
C PRO A 184 3.99 -12.57 -13.78
N PHE A 185 4.92 -11.62 -13.74
CA PHE A 185 5.59 -11.06 -14.91
C PHE A 185 7.05 -11.50 -14.94
N GLY A 186 7.52 -12.04 -16.07
CA GLY A 186 8.88 -12.58 -16.19
C GLY A 186 9.02 -13.99 -15.60
N GLU A 187 9.80 -14.13 -14.52
CA GLU A 187 10.06 -15.41 -13.84
C GLU A 187 8.77 -16.09 -13.34
N LYS A 188 8.71 -17.43 -13.28
CA LYS A 188 7.52 -18.11 -12.74
C LYS A 188 7.47 -17.99 -11.22
N VAL A 189 6.29 -18.26 -10.63
CA VAL A 189 6.11 -18.21 -9.16
C VAL A 189 6.95 -19.27 -8.45
N GLU A 190 7.23 -20.40 -9.12
CA GLU A 190 7.99 -21.52 -8.58
C GLU A 190 9.48 -21.22 -8.40
N ASP A 191 10.06 -20.40 -9.29
CA ASP A 191 11.48 -20.04 -9.25
C ASP A 191 11.79 -18.99 -8.17
N ARG A 192 10.75 -18.45 -7.52
CA ARG A 192 10.81 -17.34 -6.58
C ARG A 192 10.55 -17.83 -5.16
N PRO A 193 11.03 -17.10 -4.12
CA PRO A 193 10.65 -17.43 -2.76
C PRO A 193 9.14 -17.28 -2.57
N ALA A 194 8.53 -18.22 -1.86
CA ALA A 194 7.08 -18.28 -1.69
C ALA A 194 6.53 -17.08 -0.91
N VAL A 195 5.36 -16.57 -1.31
CA VAL A 195 4.62 -15.55 -0.57
C VAL A 195 4.07 -16.16 0.72
N LEU A 196 4.31 -15.51 1.86
CA LEU A 196 3.80 -15.99 3.14
C LEU A 196 2.27 -15.97 3.19
N GLY A 197 1.66 -17.05 3.68
CA GLY A 197 0.25 -17.09 4.01
C GLY A 197 -0.13 -16.13 5.14
N LYS A 198 -1.43 -15.83 5.28
CA LYS A 198 -1.93 -14.91 6.32
C LYS A 198 -1.58 -15.39 7.74
N GLU A 199 -1.74 -16.68 8.00
CA GLU A 199 -1.48 -17.28 9.32
C GLU A 199 0.00 -17.21 9.70
N ALA A 200 0.88 -17.60 8.78
CA ALA A 200 2.33 -17.51 8.95
C ALA A 200 2.79 -16.06 9.18
N ARG A 201 2.16 -15.08 8.52
CA ARG A 201 2.43 -13.66 8.80
C ARG A 201 2.03 -13.27 10.22
N GLU A 202 0.87 -13.72 10.67
CA GLU A 202 0.38 -13.42 12.02
C GLU A 202 1.23 -14.04 13.13
N THR A 203 1.74 -15.27 12.94
CA THR A 203 2.67 -15.90 13.89
C THR A 203 3.96 -15.11 14.00
N LEU A 204 4.61 -14.77 12.87
CA LEU A 204 5.83 -13.94 12.85
C LEU A 204 5.62 -12.60 13.57
N ARG A 205 4.45 -11.98 13.40
CA ARG A 205 4.14 -10.72 14.08
C ARG A 205 3.92 -10.90 15.58
N LYS A 206 3.31 -12.02 16.00
CA LYS A 206 3.11 -12.32 17.43
C LYS A 206 4.46 -12.61 18.09
N GLU A 207 5.34 -13.33 17.41
CA GLU A 207 6.72 -13.60 17.85
C GLU A 207 7.51 -12.30 18.01
N GLU A 208 7.57 -11.46 16.97
CA GLU A 208 8.25 -10.15 17.02
C GLU A 208 7.71 -9.28 18.17
N LYS A 209 6.39 -9.26 18.37
CA LYS A 209 5.78 -8.52 19.49
C LYS A 209 6.11 -9.15 20.84
N GLY A 210 6.10 -10.47 20.93
CA GLY A 210 6.41 -11.23 22.14
C GLY A 210 7.84 -10.99 22.59
N GLU A 211 8.80 -11.02 21.67
CA GLU A 211 10.21 -10.69 21.93
C GLU A 211 10.38 -9.26 22.43
N ILE A 212 9.75 -8.28 21.77
CA ILE A 212 9.76 -6.89 22.21
C ILE A 212 9.16 -6.75 23.61
N GLN A 213 8.08 -7.48 23.90
CA GLN A 213 7.43 -7.46 25.21
C GLN A 213 8.31 -8.11 26.29
N MET A 214 8.94 -9.23 25.99
CA MET A 214 9.89 -9.90 26.89
C MET A 214 11.10 -8.99 27.18
N GLY A 215 11.64 -8.32 26.17
CA GLY A 215 12.70 -7.31 26.32
C GLY A 215 12.30 -6.14 27.24
N LYS A 216 11.04 -5.72 27.21
CA LYS A 216 10.52 -4.69 28.13
C LYS A 216 10.37 -5.23 29.55
N ILE A 217 9.88 -6.47 29.70
CA ILE A 217 9.69 -7.12 31.01
C ILE A 217 11.05 -7.34 31.68
N THR A 218 12.00 -7.96 30.98
CA THR A 218 13.36 -8.21 31.47
C THR A 218 14.04 -6.92 31.91
N ARG A 219 13.98 -5.85 31.10
CA ARG A 219 14.48 -4.52 31.48
C ARG A 219 13.84 -4.00 32.77
N LYS A 220 12.52 -4.15 32.92
CA LYS A 220 11.79 -3.71 34.13
C LYS A 220 12.13 -4.54 35.37
N VAL A 221 12.34 -5.85 35.21
CA VAL A 221 12.76 -6.75 36.30
C VAL A 221 14.18 -6.40 36.75
N MET A 222 15.13 -6.23 35.82
CA MET A 222 16.50 -5.82 36.15
C MET A 222 16.53 -4.48 36.89
N GLN A 223 15.72 -3.49 36.47
CA GLN A 223 15.60 -2.20 37.16
C GLN A 223 15.04 -2.31 38.58
N ARG A 224 14.16 -3.28 38.86
CA ARG A 224 13.60 -3.49 40.22
C ARG A 224 14.55 -4.26 41.14
N VAL A 225 15.27 -5.25 40.61
CA VAL A 225 16.15 -6.12 41.40
C VAL A 225 17.52 -5.48 41.65
N GLY A 226 18.05 -4.75 40.65
CA GLY A 226 19.37 -4.10 40.70
C GLY A 226 19.62 -3.17 41.89
N PRO A 227 18.70 -2.25 42.27
CA PRO A 227 18.94 -1.33 43.37
C PRO A 227 18.81 -2.00 44.76
N LYS A 228 17.94 -3.02 44.91
CA LYS A 228 17.76 -3.71 46.20
C LYS A 228 18.99 -4.52 46.60
N ARG A 229 19.70 -5.11 45.63
CA ARG A 229 20.93 -5.88 45.89
C ARG A 229 22.09 -5.00 46.36
N ARG A 230 22.26 -3.80 45.79
CA ARG A 230 23.29 -2.83 46.21
C ARG A 230 23.04 -2.28 47.62
N GLN A 231 21.78 -2.06 47.98
CA GLN A 231 21.43 -1.62 49.34
C GLN A 231 21.60 -2.73 50.39
N ALA A 232 21.30 -3.97 50.04
CA ALA A 232 21.50 -5.12 50.93
C ALA A 232 22.99 -5.38 51.19
N SER A 233 23.85 -5.32 50.14
CA SER A 233 25.29 -5.52 50.30
C SER A 233 25.97 -4.39 51.08
N VAL A 234 25.57 -3.13 50.85
CA VAL A 234 26.12 -1.97 51.59
C VAL A 234 25.72 -2.03 53.07
N LYS A 235 24.49 -2.47 53.39
CA LYS A 235 24.07 -2.69 54.78
C LYS A 235 24.90 -3.79 55.44
N GLN A 236 25.08 -4.94 54.79
CA GLN A 236 25.82 -6.07 55.35
C GLN A 236 27.30 -5.74 55.65
N VAL A 237 27.99 -5.04 54.74
CA VAL A 237 29.38 -4.60 54.95
C VAL A 237 29.47 -3.59 56.10
N LYS A 238 28.48 -2.71 56.25
CA LYS A 238 28.43 -1.72 57.33
C LYS A 238 28.15 -2.37 58.71
N THR A 239 27.47 -3.51 58.75
CA THR A 239 27.22 -4.28 59.99
C THR A 239 28.44 -5.08 60.44
N PHE A 240 29.39 -5.38 59.54
CA PHE A 240 30.61 -6.13 59.85
C PHE A 240 31.82 -5.26 60.24
N LEU A 241 31.68 -3.94 60.16
CA LEU A 241 32.73 -2.94 60.40
C LEU A 241 32.52 -2.13 61.69
N LEU A 242 31.60 -2.57 62.55
CA LEU A 242 31.31 -2.08 63.90
C LEU A 242 31.41 -3.24 64.88
#